data_AF-A0A8H9ZPX8-F1
#
_entry.id   AF-A0A8H9ZPX8-F1
#
_cell.length_a   1.000
_cell.length_b   1.000
_cell.length_c   1.000
_cell.angle_alpha   90.00
_cell.angle_beta   90.00
_cell.angle_gamma   90.00
#
_symmetry.space_group_name_H-M   'P 1'
#
loop_
_entity.id
_entity.type
_entity.pdbx_description
1 polymer ?
#
loop_
_entity_poly.entity_id
_entity_poly.type
_entity_poly.pdbx_seq_one_letter_code
_entity_poly.pdbx_strand_id
1 'polypeptide(L)' 'MSQYKIEEKIEYAPDGTVISRQWEIYHQDGRLAEGGIDSKEKAQIKMEVLELNDALKITAIPLNDSKPKSNG' A
#
# COMPACT_ATOMS: atom_id res chain seq x y z
N MET A 1 10.97 -7.34 5.31
CA MET A 1 11.03 -5.95 4.80
C MET A 1 9.65 -5.58 4.32
N SER A 2 9.19 -4.34 4.55
CA SER A 2 7.92 -3.84 4.03
C SER A 2 7.87 -4.00 2.51
N GLN A 3 6.73 -4.43 1.97
CA GLN A 3 6.49 -4.49 0.52
C GLN A 3 6.12 -3.13 -0.09
N TYR A 4 6.05 -2.10 0.76
CA TYR A 4 5.78 -0.72 0.39
C TYR A 4 6.95 0.20 0.75
N LYS A 5 6.97 1.36 0.11
CA LYS A 5 7.83 2.49 0.46
C LYS A 5 7.01 3.77 0.49
N ILE A 6 7.36 4.67 1.40
CA ILE A 6 6.79 6.02 1.47
C ILE A 6 7.80 7.00 0.87
N GLU A 7 7.36 7.81 -0.07
CA GLU A 7 8.15 8.89 -0.65
C GLU A 7 7.49 10.25 -0.38
N GLU A 8 8.31 11.27 -0.16
CA GLU A 8 7.88 12.65 -0.04
C GLU A 8 7.88 13.30 -1.43
N LYS A 9 6.75 13.89 -1.81
CA LYS A 9 6.61 14.75 -2.99
C LYS A 9 6.48 16.18 -2.55
N ILE A 10 7.40 17.01 -3.03
CA ILE A 10 7.36 18.45 -2.83
C ILE A 10 7.24 19.10 -4.20
N GLU A 11 6.21 19.92 -4.34
CA GLU A 11 6.05 20.78 -5.50
C GLU A 11 6.62 22.15 -5.19
N TYR A 12 7.39 22.68 -6.12
CA TYR A 12 8.05 23.98 -5.98
C TYR A 12 7.58 24.93 -7.08
N ALA A 13 7.39 26.18 -6.71
CA ALA A 13 7.25 27.28 -7.64
C ALA A 13 8.60 27.56 -8.35
N PRO A 14 8.60 28.29 -9.48
CA PRO A 14 9.84 28.63 -10.19
C PRO A 14 10.87 29.40 -9.36
N ASP A 15 10.44 30.09 -8.30
CA ASP A 15 11.31 30.83 -7.36
C ASP A 15 11.85 29.96 -6.21
N GLY A 16 11.50 28.66 -6.18
CA GLY A 16 11.90 27.73 -5.14
C GLY A 16 10.97 27.69 -3.91
N THR A 17 9.88 28.46 -3.90
CA THR A 17 8.86 28.39 -2.84
C THR A 17 8.14 27.05 -2.89
N VAL A 18 7.90 26.42 -1.73
CA VAL A 18 7.10 25.20 -1.65
C VAL A 18 5.62 25.52 -1.92
N ILE A 19 5.06 24.95 -2.98
CA ILE A 19 3.63 25.02 -3.32
C ILE A 19 2.85 23.99 -2.52
N SER A 20 3.34 22.74 -2.50
CA SER A 20 2.68 21.64 -1.85
C SER A 20 3.69 20.61 -1.34
N ARG A 21 3.31 19.90 -0.28
CA ARG A 21 4.05 18.75 0.24
C ARG A 21 3.06 17.65 0.51
N GLN A 22 3.29 16.50 -0.10
CA GLN A 22 2.45 15.32 0.01
C GLN A 22 3.31 14.07 0.15
N TRP A 23 2.69 13.00 0.62
CA TRP A 23 3.32 11.69 0.74
C TRP A 23 2.61 10.69 -0.16
N GLU A 24 3.40 9.81 -0.76
CA GLU A 24 2.96 8.76 -1.66
C GLU A 24 3.48 7.41 -1.17
N ILE A 25 2.64 6.40 -1.25
CA ILE A 25 2.93 5.02 -0.91
C ILE A 25 3.06 4.26 -2.22
N TYR A 26 4.20 3.62 -2.42
CA TYR A 26 4.49 2.82 -3.59
C TYR A 26 4.71 1.36 -3.20
N HIS A 27 4.33 0.45 -4.09
CA HIS A 27 4.83 -0.92 -4.07
C HIS A 27 6.34 -0.95 -4.37
N GLN A 28 7.03 -2.01 -3.97
CA GLN A 28 8.46 -2.20 -4.28
C GLN A 28 8.79 -2.15 -5.79
N ASP A 29 7.86 -2.54 -6.65
CA ASP A 29 8.00 -2.48 -8.11
C ASP A 29 7.87 -1.05 -8.70
N GLY A 30 7.60 -0.05 -7.85
CA GLY A 30 7.43 1.35 -8.24
C GLY A 30 6.00 1.73 -8.62
N ARG A 31 5.02 0.81 -8.54
CA ARG A 31 3.61 1.14 -8.76
C ARG A 31 3.05 1.94 -7.58
N LEU A 32 2.35 3.03 -7.87
CA LEU A 32 1.67 3.83 -6.84
C LEU A 32 0.52 3.02 -6.21
N ALA A 33 0.57 2.83 -4.90
CA ALA A 33 -0.49 2.21 -4.12
C ALA A 33 -1.49 3.27 -3.62
N GLU A 34 -0.99 4.39 -3.11
CA GLU A 34 -1.82 5.51 -2.65
C GLU A 34 -1.02 6.82 -2.69
N GLY A 35 -1.66 7.95 -2.98
CA GLY A 35 -0.98 9.26 -3.08
C GLY A 35 -1.83 10.41 -2.56
N GLY A 36 -1.25 11.61 -2.51
CA GLY A 36 -1.95 12.81 -2.04
C GLY A 36 -2.14 12.87 -0.52
N ILE A 37 -1.32 12.16 0.24
CA ILE A 37 -1.44 12.10 1.70
C ILE A 37 -0.82 13.38 2.29
N ASP A 38 -1.48 14.00 3.26
CA ASP A 38 -1.14 15.33 3.79
C ASP A 38 -0.18 15.30 4.98
N SER A 39 0.17 14.13 5.51
CA SER A 39 1.21 13.99 6.52
C SER A 39 1.94 12.65 6.44
N LYS A 40 3.20 12.65 6.87
CA LYS A 40 4.02 11.43 6.98
C LYS A 40 3.38 10.39 7.90
N GLU A 41 2.82 10.83 9.02
CA GLU A 41 2.18 9.95 10.00
C GLU A 41 0.95 9.23 9.40
N LYS A 42 0.11 9.96 8.66
CA LYS A 42 -1.01 9.36 7.93
C LYS A 42 -0.54 8.38 6.87
N ALA A 43 0.57 8.68 6.19
CA ALA A 43 1.15 7.75 5.21
C ALA A 43 1.66 6.46 5.86
N GLN A 44 2.24 6.54 7.06
CA GLN A 44 2.67 5.37 7.83
C GLN A 44 1.48 4.51 8.24
N ILE A 45 0.43 5.11 8.81
CA ILE A 45 -0.80 4.39 9.20
C ILE A 45 -1.44 3.72 7.98
N LYS A 46 -1.54 4.42 6.85
CA LYS A 46 -2.10 3.87 5.60
C LYS A 46 -1.25 2.72 5.07
N MET A 47 0.08 2.83 5.13
CA MET A 47 0.99 1.75 4.73
C MET A 47 0.78 0.50 5.58
N GLU A 48 0.66 0.63 6.90
CA GLU A 48 0.38 -0.50 7.80
C GLU A 48 -0.97 -1.18 7.47
N VAL A 49 -2.01 -0.40 7.17
CA VAL A 49 -3.31 -0.93 6.74
C VAL A 49 -3.20 -1.70 5.42
N LEU A 50 -2.42 -1.18 4.46
CA LEU A 50 -2.18 -1.88 3.19
C LEU A 50 -1.44 -3.21 3.41
N GLU A 51 -0.42 -3.23 4.27
CA GLU A 51 0.28 -4.46 4.65
C GLU A 51 -0.63 -5.48 5.31
N LEU A 52 -1.48 -5.05 6.25
CA LEU A 52 -2.45 -5.92 6.90
C LEU A 52 -3.44 -6.51 5.90
N ASN A 53 -3.98 -5.69 5.00
CA ASN A 53 -4.93 -6.13 3.98
C ASN A 53 -4.33 -7.18 3.05
N ASP A 54 -3.08 -7.01 2.64
CA ASP A 54 -2.41 -7.98 1.78
C ASP A 54 -2.06 -9.27 2.54
N ALA A 55 -1.66 -9.18 3.81
CA ALA A 55 -1.49 -10.35 4.66
C ALA A 55 -2.81 -11.13 4.81
N LEU A 56 -3.94 -10.45 5.00
CA LEU A 56 -5.26 -11.07 5.09
C LEU A 56 -5.70 -11.73 3.77
N LYS A 57 -5.44 -11.11 2.62
CA LYS A 57 -5.73 -11.72 1.30
C LYS A 57 -4.97 -13.01 1.08
N ILE A 58 -3.73 -13.11 1.57
CA ILE A 58 -2.94 -14.35 1.50
C ILE A 58 -3.57 -15.46 2.36
N THR A 59 -4.18 -15.11 3.50
CA THR A 59 -4.85 -16.09 4.37
C THR A 59 -6.22 -16.54 3.86
N ALA A 60 -6.82 -15.78 2.93
CA ALA A 60 -8.06 -16.16 2.25
C ALA A 60 -7.79 -17.17 1.13
N ILE A 61 -7.18 -18.32 1.47
CA ILE A 61 -7.18 -19.50 0.60
C ILE A 61 -8.65 -19.94 0.48
N PRO A 62 -9.20 -20.16 -0.73
CA PRO A 62 -10.55 -20.69 -0.87
C PRO A 62 -10.61 -22.07 -0.20
N LEU A 63 -11.41 -22.18 0.86
CA LEU A 63 -11.86 -23.45 1.44
C LEU A 63 -12.79 -24.15 0.44
N ASN A 64 -12.27 -24.59 -0.71
CA ASN A 64 -13.07 -25.38 -1.64
C ASN A 64 -12.19 -26.25 -2.54
N ASP A 65 -11.57 -27.30 -1.98
CA ASP A 65 -11.09 -28.44 -2.78
C ASP A 65 -10.95 -29.75 -1.98
N SER A 66 -11.82 -29.96 -0.99
CA SER A 66 -11.92 -31.25 -0.29
C SER A 66 -13.36 -31.74 -0.24
N LYS A 67 -13.96 -31.96 -1.42
CA LYS A 67 -15.12 -32.86 -1.51
C LYS A 67 -14.57 -34.29 -1.46
N PRO A 68 -14.86 -35.11 -0.43
CA PRO A 68 -14.42 -36.49 -0.45
C PRO A 68 -15.09 -37.20 -1.64
N LYS A 69 -14.30 -37.86 -2.47
CA LYS A 69 -14.83 -38.79 -3.47
C LYS A 69 -15.57 -39.90 -2.71
N SER A 70 -16.89 -39.89 -2.80
CA SER A 70 -17.73 -41.02 -2.42
C SER A 70 -17.49 -42.10 -3.46
N ASN A 71 -16.68 -43.10 -3.13
CA ASN A 71 -16.60 -44.33 -3.92
C ASN A 71 -17.89 -45.12 -3.65
N GLY A 72 -18.73 -45.22 -4.68
CA GLY A 72 -19.85 -46.16 -4.72
C GLY A 72 -19.41 -47.54 -5.18
#